data_AF-A0A7M2X1E9-F1
#
_entry.id   AF-A0A7M2X1E9-F1
#
_cell.length_a   1.000
_cell.length_b   1.000
_cell.length_c   1.000
_cell.angle_alpha   90.00
_cell.angle_beta   90.00
_cell.angle_gamma   90.00
#
_symmetry.space_group_name_H-M   'P 1'
#
loop_
_entity.id
_entity.type
_entity.pdbx_description
1 polymer ?
#
loop_
_entity_poly.entity_id
_entity_poly.type
_entity_poly.pdbx_seq_one_letter_code
_entity_poly.pdbx_strand_id
1 'polypeptide(L)'
;MANEQETPQPLEPQTMPPWLARVAVAGTIVLIVVGVVLVGWRWMHVQFPNAALFIRGDANCEGVNVVVSNADGDPVFHDRMSAANKYQLVVLVEHGVYAVVGRRDDREVIRERLYVGNGGGALLQVQIPSATQPAAATAPSAEPDAPQGR
;
A
#
# COMPACT_ATOMS: atom_id res chain seq x y z
N MET A 1 -57.02 49.04 -12.39
CA MET A 1 -56.51 48.57 -11.08
C MET A 1 -55.01 48.37 -11.25
N ALA A 2 -54.23 49.40 -10.93
CA ALA A 2 -52.79 49.39 -11.07
C ALA A 2 -52.19 48.92 -9.74
N ASN A 3 -51.45 47.81 -9.76
CA ASN A 3 -50.68 47.35 -8.60
C ASN A 3 -49.51 48.30 -8.40
N GLU A 4 -49.51 49.01 -7.26
CA GLU A 4 -48.37 49.79 -6.79
C GLU A 4 -47.22 48.82 -6.49
N GLN A 5 -46.20 48.79 -7.36
CA GLN A 5 -44.94 48.11 -7.06
C GLN A 5 -44.22 48.93 -5.99
N GLU A 6 -44.23 48.44 -4.75
CA GLU A 6 -43.34 48.94 -3.69
C GLU A 6 -41.90 48.92 -4.22
N THR A 7 -41.35 50.11 -4.40
CA THR A 7 -39.97 50.26 -4.86
C THR A 7 -39.07 49.80 -3.70
N PRO A 8 -38.27 48.73 -3.85
CA PRO A 8 -37.48 48.19 -2.75
C PRO A 8 -36.54 49.28 -2.23
N GLN A 9 -36.67 49.62 -0.95
CA GLN A 9 -35.80 50.63 -0.34
C GLN A 9 -34.34 50.17 -0.43
N PRO A 10 -33.42 51.09 -0.78
CA PRO A 10 -32.00 50.78 -0.80
C PRO A 10 -31.56 50.43 0.63
N LEU A 11 -31.07 49.21 0.82
CA LEU A 11 -30.51 48.79 2.10
C LEU A 11 -29.37 49.73 2.48
N GLU A 12 -29.52 50.46 3.58
CA GLU A 12 -28.47 51.31 4.09
C GLU A 12 -27.22 50.45 4.41
N PRO A 13 -26.02 50.88 4.00
CA PRO A 13 -24.81 50.13 4.23
C PRO A 13 -24.53 50.05 5.74
N GLN A 14 -24.80 48.88 6.33
CA GLN A 14 -24.41 48.59 7.70
C GLN A 14 -22.89 48.64 7.82
N THR A 15 -22.38 49.73 8.39
CA THR A 15 -20.94 49.89 8.65
C THR A 15 -20.59 49.11 9.91
N MET A 16 -19.81 48.04 9.76
CA MET A 16 -19.26 47.34 10.92
C MET A 16 -18.32 48.26 11.70
N PRO A 17 -18.38 48.25 13.04
CA PRO A 17 -17.45 49.03 13.83
C PRO A 17 -16.00 48.56 13.58
N PRO A 18 -15.04 49.49 13.48
CA PRO A 18 -13.69 49.21 12.95
C PRO A 18 -12.88 48.21 13.78
N TRP A 19 -13.22 48.03 15.06
CA TRP A 19 -12.57 47.04 15.92
C TRP A 19 -13.00 45.60 15.60
N LEU A 20 -14.26 45.38 15.19
CA LEU A 20 -14.72 44.05 14.76
C LEU A 20 -13.98 43.60 13.51
N ALA A 21 -13.79 44.51 12.54
CA ALA A 21 -13.00 44.23 11.35
C ALA A 21 -11.56 43.83 11.71
N ARG A 22 -10.92 44.52 12.66
CA ARG A 22 -9.56 44.18 13.12
C ARG A 22 -9.50 42.81 13.80
N VAL A 23 -10.47 42.48 14.66
CA VAL A 23 -10.55 41.18 15.32
C VAL A 23 -10.77 40.06 14.30
N ALA A 24 -11.66 40.27 13.32
CA ALA A 24 -11.90 39.30 12.26
C ALA A 24 -10.63 39.06 11.42
N VAL A 25 -9.91 40.11 11.05
CA VAL A 25 -8.63 40.00 10.33
C VAL A 25 -7.59 39.26 11.17
N ALA A 26 -7.41 39.64 12.44
CA ALA A 26 -6.47 38.97 13.33
C ALA A 26 -6.80 37.48 13.53
N GLY A 27 -8.09 37.15 13.73
CA GLY A 27 -8.55 35.78 13.85
C GLY A 27 -8.33 34.97 12.57
N THR A 28 -8.54 35.58 11.41
CA THR A 28 -8.27 34.95 10.10
C THR A 28 -6.79 34.63 9.95
N ILE A 29 -5.90 35.57 10.31
CA ILE A 29 -4.44 35.35 10.26
C ILE A 29 -4.05 34.18 11.17
N VAL A 30 -4.56 34.15 12.40
CA VAL A 30 -4.28 33.05 13.35
C VAL A 30 -4.74 31.71 12.78
N LEU A 31 -5.95 31.64 12.22
CA LEU A 31 -6.46 30.40 11.61
C LEU A 31 -5.61 29.95 10.42
N ILE A 32 -5.15 30.87 9.58
CA ILE A 32 -4.23 30.56 8.47
C ILE A 32 -2.92 29.98 9.01
N VAL A 33 -2.32 30.62 10.01
CA VAL A 33 -1.06 30.13 10.62
C VAL A 33 -1.25 28.73 11.20
N VAL A 34 -2.32 28.49 11.96
CA VAL A 34 -2.64 27.15 12.50
C VAL A 34 -2.82 26.13 11.37
N GLY A 35 -3.54 26.50 10.31
CA GLY A 35 -3.71 25.64 9.13
C GLY A 35 -2.38 25.26 8.48
N VAL A 36 -1.49 26.23 8.26
CA VAL A 36 -0.16 25.99 7.69
C VAL A 36 0.68 25.09 8.60
N VAL A 37 0.65 25.30 9.92
CA VAL A 37 1.36 24.45 10.89
C VAL A 37 0.84 23.01 10.84
N LEU A 38 -0.48 22.81 10.79
CA LEU A 38 -1.06 21.46 10.70
C LEU A 38 -0.71 20.76 9.39
N VAL A 39 -0.71 21.48 8.27
CA VAL A 39 -0.29 20.93 6.98
C VAL A 39 1.21 20.57 7.00
N GLY A 40 2.05 21.45 7.55
CA GLY A 40 3.48 21.20 7.70
C GLY A 40 3.77 20.01 8.61
N TRP A 41 3.09 19.92 9.76
CA TRP A 41 3.16 18.79 10.67
C TRP A 41 2.77 17.49 9.94
N ARG A 42 1.65 17.50 9.21
CA ARG A 42 1.21 16.34 8.42
C ARG A 42 2.26 15.95 7.38
N TRP A 43 2.86 16.90 6.67
CA TRP A 43 3.90 16.63 5.68
C TRP A 43 5.17 16.02 6.30
N MET A 44 5.54 16.40 7.52
CA MET A 44 6.70 15.81 8.20
C MET A 44 6.43 14.38 8.70
N HIS A 45 5.17 14.02 8.96
CA HIS A 45 4.80 12.73 9.54
C HIS A 45 4.21 11.73 8.54
N VAL A 46 3.68 12.19 7.40
CA VAL A 46 3.13 11.31 6.37
C VAL A 46 4.22 11.01 5.35
N GLN A 47 4.78 9.82 5.47
CA GLN A 47 5.63 9.20 4.45
C GLN A 47 4.80 9.01 3.17
N PHE A 48 5.06 9.82 2.15
CA PHE A 48 4.43 9.65 0.85
C PHE A 48 5.21 8.59 0.07
N PRO A 49 4.63 7.42 -0.22
CA PRO A 49 5.33 6.43 -1.02
C PRO A 49 5.59 7.04 -2.40
N ASN A 50 6.87 7.23 -2.70
CA ASN A 50 7.35 7.86 -3.93
C ASN A 50 7.90 6.84 -4.93
N ALA A 51 7.79 5.55 -4.61
CA ALA A 51 8.25 4.46 -5.45
C ALA A 51 7.32 3.24 -5.37
N ALA A 52 7.46 2.35 -6.35
CA ALA A 52 6.70 1.11 -6.41
C ALA A 52 7.63 -0.11 -6.56
N LEU A 53 7.44 -1.10 -5.71
CA LEU A 53 8.05 -2.42 -5.83
C LEU A 53 7.04 -3.36 -6.49
N PHE A 54 7.39 -3.83 -7.69
CA PHE A 54 6.61 -4.81 -8.43
C PHE A 54 7.22 -6.19 -8.20
N ILE A 55 6.43 -7.11 -7.65
CA ILE A 55 6.86 -8.49 -7.40
C ILE A 55 6.02 -9.37 -8.32
N ARG A 56 6.69 -10.04 -9.27
CA ARG A 56 6.03 -10.87 -10.27
C ARG A 56 6.55 -12.30 -10.17
N GLY A 57 5.64 -13.23 -9.87
CA GLY A 57 5.89 -14.67 -9.90
C GLY A 57 5.32 -15.34 -11.15
N ASP A 58 5.65 -16.60 -11.31
CA ASP A 58 4.99 -17.54 -12.23
C ASP A 58 3.88 -18.32 -11.50
N ALA A 59 3.19 -19.22 -12.21
CA ALA A 59 2.17 -20.08 -11.60
C ALA A 59 2.73 -21.02 -10.52
N ASN A 60 4.03 -21.32 -10.57
CA ASN A 60 4.71 -22.10 -9.54
C ASN A 60 4.85 -21.33 -8.23
N CYS A 61 4.47 -20.05 -8.17
CA CYS A 61 4.42 -19.23 -6.96
C CYS A 61 3.04 -19.23 -6.26
N GLU A 62 2.07 -20.02 -6.73
CA GLU A 62 0.75 -20.13 -6.08
C GLU A 62 0.87 -20.43 -4.58
N GLY A 63 0.26 -19.58 -3.77
CA GLY A 63 0.22 -19.74 -2.33
C GLY A 63 1.48 -19.33 -1.57
N VAL A 64 2.48 -18.71 -2.21
CA VAL A 64 3.65 -18.13 -1.52
C VAL A 64 3.23 -16.87 -0.75
N ASN A 65 3.51 -16.83 0.55
CA ASN A 65 3.36 -15.66 1.39
C ASN A 65 4.58 -14.76 1.21
N VAL A 66 4.37 -13.56 0.69
CA VAL A 66 5.41 -12.57 0.42
C VAL A 66 5.37 -11.52 1.51
N VAL A 67 6.49 -11.33 2.20
CA VAL A 67 6.72 -10.29 3.19
C VAL A 67 7.77 -9.33 2.63
N VAL A 68 7.44 -8.05 2.59
CA VAL A 68 8.41 -6.99 2.28
C VAL A 68 8.71 -6.26 3.58
N SER A 69 9.99 -6.14 3.90
CA SER A 69 10.50 -5.43 5.07
C SER A 69 11.41 -4.27 4.67
N ASN A 70 11.39 -3.19 5.45
CA ASN A 70 12.33 -2.07 5.31
C ASN A 70 13.77 -2.47 5.72
N ALA A 71 14.70 -1.51 5.67
CA ALA A 71 16.09 -1.74 6.06
C ALA A 71 16.27 -2.11 7.55
N ASP A 72 15.35 -1.66 8.41
CA ASP A 72 15.33 -1.95 9.84
C ASP A 72 14.73 -3.34 10.17
N GLY A 73 14.10 -3.99 9.18
CA GLY A 73 13.47 -5.30 9.30
C GLY A 73 11.97 -5.26 9.60
N ASP A 74 11.39 -4.08 9.76
CA ASP A 74 9.95 -3.93 10.00
C ASP A 74 9.14 -4.31 8.74
N PRO A 75 8.09 -5.12 8.87
CA PRO A 75 7.26 -5.51 7.75
C PRO A 75 6.41 -4.32 7.27
N VAL A 76 6.58 -3.94 6.00
CA VAL A 76 5.80 -2.88 5.35
C VAL A 76 4.66 -3.43 4.52
N PHE A 77 4.75 -4.67 4.08
CA PHE A 77 3.71 -5.34 3.29
C PHE A 77 3.74 -6.85 3.51
N HIS A 78 2.55 -7.46 3.54
CA HIS A 78 2.39 -8.90 3.66
C HIS A 78 1.15 -9.33 2.87
N ASP A 79 1.35 -10.15 1.85
CA ASP A 79 0.26 -10.72 1.05
C ASP A 79 0.68 -12.04 0.39
N ARG A 80 -0.29 -12.79 -0.12
CA ARG A 80 -0.09 -14.11 -0.72
C ARG A 80 -0.23 -14.05 -2.23
N MET A 81 0.73 -14.63 -2.96
CA MET A 81 0.61 -14.82 -4.40
C MET A 81 -0.49 -15.83 -4.72
N SER A 82 -1.38 -15.48 -5.67
CA SER A 82 -2.49 -16.34 -6.08
C SER A 82 -2.89 -16.10 -7.53
N ALA A 83 -3.64 -17.03 -8.10
CA ALA A 83 -4.25 -16.84 -9.41
C ALA A 83 -5.14 -15.57 -9.49
N ALA A 84 -5.77 -15.17 -8.37
CA ALA A 84 -6.61 -13.97 -8.31
C ALA A 84 -5.82 -12.68 -8.55
N ASN A 85 -4.62 -12.56 -7.99
CA ASN A 85 -3.71 -11.44 -8.25
C ASN A 85 -2.79 -11.66 -9.46
N LYS A 86 -3.05 -12.71 -10.26
CA LYS A 86 -2.24 -13.10 -11.43
C LYS A 86 -0.74 -13.22 -11.08
N TYR A 87 -0.45 -13.64 -9.85
CA TYR A 87 0.91 -13.77 -9.31
C TYR A 87 1.70 -12.45 -9.34
N GLN A 88 1.01 -11.33 -9.22
CA GLN A 88 1.60 -9.99 -9.22
C GLN A 88 1.20 -9.24 -7.96
N LEU A 89 2.19 -8.71 -7.25
CA LEU A 89 2.01 -7.86 -6.08
C LEU A 89 2.68 -6.52 -6.38
N VAL A 90 2.00 -5.44 -6.01
CA VAL A 90 2.50 -4.07 -6.17
C VAL A 90 2.50 -3.42 -4.80
N VAL A 91 3.68 -3.00 -4.34
CA VAL A 91 3.84 -2.38 -3.03
C VAL A 91 4.34 -0.96 -3.25
N LEU A 92 3.56 0.01 -2.76
CA LEU A 92 3.98 1.41 -2.72
C LEU A 92 4.90 1.59 -1.51
N VAL A 93 6.14 2.01 -1.77
CA VAL A 93 7.20 2.14 -0.75
C VAL A 93 7.91 3.46 -0.91
N GLU A 94 8.68 3.85 0.10
CA GLU A 94 9.65 4.93 -0.04
C GLU A 94 10.87 4.45 -0.83
N HIS A 95 11.69 5.39 -1.29
CA HIS A 95 13.02 5.06 -1.77
C HIS A 95 13.88 4.46 -0.64
N GLY A 96 14.63 3.41 -0.93
CA GLY A 96 15.43 2.73 0.10
C GLY A 96 15.74 1.28 -0.22
N VAL A 97 16.36 0.59 0.73
CA VAL A 97 16.65 -0.85 0.64
C VAL A 97 15.53 -1.62 1.31
N TYR A 98 15.00 -2.62 0.60
CA TYR A 98 13.96 -3.50 1.09
C TYR A 98 14.39 -4.96 0.98
N ALA A 99 14.00 -5.75 1.97
CA ALA A 99 14.11 -7.20 1.93
C ALA A 99 12.76 -7.80 1.51
N VAL A 100 12.77 -8.65 0.49
CA VAL A 100 11.59 -9.41 0.04
C VAL A 100 11.82 -10.86 0.39
N VAL A 101 10.96 -11.40 1.25
CA VAL A 101 11.01 -12.78 1.70
C VAL A 101 9.72 -13.49 1.29
N GLY A 102 9.84 -14.56 0.53
CA GLY A 102 8.72 -15.42 0.15
C GLY A 102 8.78 -16.75 0.89
N ARG A 103 7.68 -17.15 1.52
CA ARG A 103 7.54 -18.42 2.23
C ARG A 103 6.38 -19.25 1.69
N ARG A 104 6.61 -20.55 1.50
CA ARG A 104 5.57 -21.55 1.21
C ARG A 104 5.70 -22.66 2.24
N ASP A 105 4.60 -22.98 2.93
CA ASP A 105 4.55 -24.05 3.94
C ASP A 105 5.71 -23.94 4.96
N ASP A 106 5.90 -22.73 5.50
CA ASP A 106 6.98 -22.34 6.42
C ASP A 106 8.42 -22.50 5.90
N ARG A 107 8.61 -22.87 4.63
CA ARG A 107 9.91 -22.87 3.97
C ARG A 107 10.12 -21.58 3.20
N GLU A 108 11.29 -20.98 3.39
CA GLU A 108 11.71 -19.84 2.61
C GLU A 108 12.09 -20.27 1.20
N VAL A 109 11.42 -19.70 0.21
CA VAL A 109 11.64 -19.96 -1.22
C VAL A 109 12.34 -18.79 -1.90
N ILE A 110 12.22 -17.59 -1.35
CA ILE A 110 12.75 -16.35 -1.92
C ILE A 110 13.31 -15.51 -0.77
N ARG A 111 14.54 -15.01 -0.94
CA ARG A 111 15.09 -13.94 -0.10
C ARG A 111 15.95 -13.06 -0.97
N GLU A 112 15.44 -11.88 -1.28
CA GLU A 112 16.14 -10.89 -2.11
C GLU A 112 16.18 -9.55 -1.41
N ARG A 113 17.26 -8.80 -1.65
CA ARG A 113 17.38 -7.41 -1.19
C ARG A 113 17.44 -6.51 -2.41
N LEU A 114 16.50 -5.58 -2.49
CA LEU A 114 16.42 -4.65 -3.62
C LEU A 114 16.53 -3.22 -3.12
N TYR A 115 17.27 -2.40 -3.87
CA TYR A 115 17.28 -0.97 -3.70
C TYR A 115 16.24 -0.35 -4.64
N VAL A 116 15.33 0.44 -4.07
CA VAL A 116 14.28 1.17 -4.78
C VAL A 116 14.70 2.64 -4.85
N GLY A 117 14.93 3.14 -6.07
CA GLY A 117 15.33 4.52 -6.30
C GLY A 117 14.19 5.53 -6.14
N ASN A 118 14.55 6.80 -5.91
CA ASN A 118 13.58 7.89 -5.80
C ASN A 118 12.86 8.14 -7.14
N GLY A 119 11.52 8.15 -7.12
CA GLY A 119 10.68 8.39 -8.30
C GLY A 119 10.65 7.24 -9.31
N GLY A 120 11.25 6.09 -8.97
CA GLY A 120 11.31 4.92 -9.82
C GLY A 120 10.46 3.75 -9.31
N GLY A 121 10.62 2.60 -9.97
CA GLY A 121 10.12 1.33 -9.47
C GLY A 121 11.18 0.25 -9.60
N ALA A 122 11.12 -0.75 -8.72
CA ALA A 122 11.94 -1.95 -8.82
C ALA A 122 11.05 -3.14 -9.20
N LEU A 123 11.50 -3.96 -10.14
CA LEU A 123 10.82 -5.20 -10.52
C LEU A 123 11.63 -6.38 -9.98
N LEU A 124 11.03 -7.14 -9.08
CA LEU A 124 11.53 -8.45 -8.67
C LEU A 124 10.75 -9.52 -9.44
N GLN A 125 11.44 -10.22 -10.34
CA GLN A 125 10.89 -11.40 -11.00
C GLN A 125 11.31 -12.65 -10.24
N VAL A 126 10.32 -13.37 -9.73
CA VAL A 126 10.48 -14.60 -8.97
C VAL A 126 10.24 -15.78 -9.90
N GLN A 127 11.17 -16.73 -9.91
CA GLN A 127 10.98 -18.04 -10.54
C GLN A 127 11.35 -19.12 -9.53
N ILE A 128 10.37 -19.95 -9.16
CA ILE A 128 10.61 -21.11 -8.30
C ILE A 128 10.90 -22.30 -9.23
N PRO A 129 12.09 -22.91 -9.16
CA PRO A 129 12.39 -24.05 -10.01
C PRO A 129 11.43 -25.20 -9.68
N SER A 130 10.81 -25.80 -10.70
CA SER A 130 9.81 -26.88 -10.55
C SER A 130 10.32 -28.09 -9.76
N ALA A 131 11.64 -28.25 -9.63
CA ALA A 131 12.28 -29.35 -8.90
C ALA A 131 12.06 -29.33 -7.38
N THR A 132 11.57 -28.24 -6.80
CA THR A 132 11.29 -28.15 -5.35
C THR A 132 9.89 -28.64 -4.96
N GLN A 133 9.10 -29.12 -5.93
CA GLN A 133 7.85 -29.81 -5.63
C GLN A 133 8.20 -31.09 -4.87
N PRO A 134 7.72 -31.32 -3.63
CA PRO A 134 7.99 -32.54 -2.89
C PRO A 134 7.63 -33.70 -3.81
N ALA A 135 8.61 -34.57 -4.10
CA ALA A 135 8.35 -35.80 -4.82
C ALA A 135 7.13 -36.44 -4.16
N ALA A 136 6.02 -36.50 -4.89
CA ALA A 136 4.77 -37.04 -4.38
C ALA A 136 5.13 -38.37 -3.73
N ALA A 137 4.90 -38.47 -2.41
CA ALA A 137 5.30 -39.61 -1.61
C ALA A 137 4.92 -40.86 -2.40
N THR A 138 5.93 -41.59 -2.87
CA THR A 138 5.72 -42.78 -3.68
C THR A 138 4.83 -43.68 -2.84
N ALA A 139 3.56 -43.79 -3.22
CA ALA A 139 2.62 -44.64 -2.53
C ALA A 139 3.28 -46.03 -2.47
N PRO A 140 3.38 -46.66 -1.28
CA PRO A 140 4.00 -47.97 -1.18
C PRO A 140 3.25 -48.88 -2.17
N SER A 141 3.99 -49.39 -3.16
CA SER A 141 3.49 -50.37 -4.10
C SER A 141 2.86 -51.48 -3.28
N ALA A 142 1.54 -51.63 -3.39
CA ALA A 142 0.83 -52.74 -2.78
C ALA A 142 1.46 -54.02 -3.33
N GLU A 143 2.18 -54.73 -2.46
CA GLU A 143 2.73 -56.04 -2.74
C GLU A 143 1.55 -56.96 -3.12
N PRO A 144 1.54 -57.55 -4.33
CA PRO A 144 0.45 -58.43 -4.72
C PRO A 144 0.55 -59.71 -3.90
N ASP A 145 -0.38 -59.85 -2.97
CA ASP A 145 -0.58 -61.02 -2.13
C ASP A 145 -0.82 -62.24 -3.03
N ALA A 146 0.20 -63.09 -3.17
CA ALA A 146 0.13 -64.29 -3.99
C ALA A 146 -0.64 -65.38 -3.20
N PRO A 147 -1.68 -66.02 -3.79
CA PRO A 147 -2.41 -67.07 -3.12
C PRO A 147 -1.53 -68.31 -2.95
N GLN A 148 -1.19 -68.64 -1.70
CA GLN A 148 -0.63 -69.95 -1.35
C GLN A 148 -1.71 -71.02 -1.50
N GLY A 149 -1.48 -71.96 -2.41
CA GLY A 149 -2.37 -73.09 -2.67
C GLY A 149 -2.41 -74.11 -1.54
N ARG A 150 -3.55 -74.78 -1.43
CA ARG A 150 -3.71 -76.16 -0.95
C ARG A 150 -4.77 -76.86 -1.78
#